data_AF-A0A7V1HWK9-F1
#
_entry.id   AF-A0A7V1HWK9-F1
#
_cell.length_a   1.000
_cell.length_b   1.000
_cell.length_c   1.000
_cell.angle_alpha   90.00
_cell.angle_beta   90.00
_cell.angle_gamma   90.00
#
_symmetry.space_group_name_H-M   'P 1'
#
loop_
_entity.id
_entity.type
_entity.pdbx_description
1 polymer ?
#
loop_
_entity_poly.entity_id
_entity_poly.type
_entity_poly.pdbx_seq_one_letter_code
_entity_poly.pdbx_strand_id
1 'polypeptide(L)'
;MSFTLLLIILFIVSLILTYVTAKVWNLSKSWVMSFFQYFIGLLFIVSGFVKAVDPLGTSYKMEEYFQEFQSLFEHTWFSFINPMWHLMEHYSLFMGIVMIIFEIVLGIMLIIGYKPKLTAWLYMLLVLFFTALTGYTYLTGYVPQGVSFWSFSQWGEFHETNMKVTDCGCFGDFIKFSAWHTFLKDVYLIIPGIYFLIRAKGMHRFFGKFIRTSIVIAGIILVYIFSLANSSWNLPLIDFRPFKEGVNVRERMKLENEAAANVQELAVLLKNKETKDIVEIPSKQYEANISQYPDSIWSIKDRIYSEPTVPITEISDLAIEDYEGNDHTDEILSYPDYIFIVVSSKMKGEPEPYTYTVKDTVFVEDTVKIIDTIFVNDSIPYTNSDSFRLVKNIKEINDREVQGYNYIWDAGYLKRFIKYINPVVAQAKMNGIKVIALAPSTKEMADDFVKDSGLEIPFYNVDDITLKTIVRSNPGLVLMKNGIIIKKWHYKKVPDFETIKEN
;
A
#
# COMPACT_ATOMS: atom_id res chain seq x y z
N MET A 1 6.25 4.01 -19.28
CA MET A 1 5.63 4.85 -20.33
C MET A 1 5.12 6.11 -19.66
N SER A 2 5.45 7.31 -20.14
CA SER A 2 4.93 8.53 -19.50
C SER A 2 3.44 8.73 -19.80
N PHE A 3 2.72 9.35 -18.88
CA PHE A 3 1.29 9.66 -19.06
C PHE A 3 1.05 10.55 -20.28
N THR A 4 1.92 11.53 -20.51
CA THR A 4 1.84 12.41 -21.68
C THR A 4 1.90 11.63 -22.98
N LEU A 5 2.79 10.64 -23.06
CA LEU A 5 2.89 9.77 -24.24
C LEU A 5 1.61 8.94 -24.41
N LEU A 6 1.03 8.41 -23.32
CA LEU A 6 -0.25 7.71 -23.37
C LEU A 6 -1.35 8.62 -23.94
N LEU A 7 -1.50 9.83 -23.42
CA LEU A 7 -2.52 10.78 -23.88
C LEU A 7 -2.35 11.17 -25.35
N ILE A 8 -1.11 11.38 -25.80
CA ILE A 8 -0.81 11.70 -27.20
C ILE A 8 -1.22 10.54 -28.12
N ILE A 9 -0.90 9.30 -27.75
CA ILE A 9 -1.30 8.10 -28.49
C ILE A 9 -2.83 8.01 -28.56
N LEU A 10 -3.51 8.14 -27.42
CA LEU A 10 -4.97 8.09 -27.35
C LEU A 10 -5.62 9.19 -28.17
N PHE A 11 -5.05 10.40 -28.17
CA PHE A 11 -5.51 11.54 -28.95
C PHE A 11 -5.43 11.25 -30.46
N ILE A 12 -4.27 10.79 -30.94
CA ILE A 12 -4.05 10.46 -32.35
C ILE A 12 -5.00 9.33 -32.81
N VAL A 13 -5.08 8.24 -32.04
CA VAL A 13 -5.97 7.12 -32.34
C VAL A 13 -7.43 7.58 -32.40
N SER A 14 -7.85 8.45 -31.47
CA SER A 14 -9.21 8.98 -31.44
C SER A 14 -9.52 9.88 -32.63
N LEU A 15 -8.56 10.68 -33.10
CA LEU A 15 -8.70 11.47 -34.33
C LEU A 15 -8.87 10.58 -35.56
N ILE A 16 -8.06 9.53 -35.69
CA ILE A 16 -8.14 8.57 -36.80
C ILE A 16 -9.50 7.86 -36.78
N LEU A 17 -9.92 7.32 -35.64
CA LEU A 17 -11.22 6.65 -35.50
C LEU A 17 -12.38 7.61 -35.80
N THR A 18 -12.29 8.87 -35.37
CA THR A 18 -13.27 9.90 -35.68
C THR A 18 -13.36 10.16 -37.18
N TYR A 19 -12.21 10.33 -37.85
CA TYR A 19 -12.14 10.54 -39.29
C TYR A 19 -12.77 9.37 -40.05
N VAL A 20 -12.41 8.14 -39.71
CA VAL A 20 -12.97 6.92 -40.33
C VAL A 20 -14.48 6.85 -40.10
N THR A 21 -14.95 7.11 -38.88
CA THR A 21 -16.39 7.07 -38.57
C THR A 21 -17.19 8.14 -39.29
N ALA A 22 -16.59 9.31 -39.46
CA ALA A 22 -17.22 10.44 -40.12
C ALA A 22 -17.26 10.29 -41.63
N LYS A 23 -16.14 9.89 -42.24
CA LYS A 23 -15.98 9.88 -43.71
C LYS A 23 -16.23 8.52 -44.36
N VAL A 24 -15.83 7.43 -43.72
CA VAL A 24 -15.97 6.08 -44.28
C VAL A 24 -17.35 5.51 -43.95
N TRP A 25 -17.79 5.66 -42.69
CA TRP A 25 -19.05 5.07 -42.24
C TRP A 25 -20.25 6.04 -42.25
N ASN A 26 -20.03 7.35 -42.42
CA ASN A 26 -21.09 8.38 -42.39
C ASN A 26 -22.03 8.29 -41.16
N LEU A 27 -21.50 7.81 -40.03
CA LEU A 27 -22.28 7.60 -38.80
C LEU A 27 -22.21 8.80 -37.83
N SER A 28 -21.23 9.70 -38.01
CA SER A 28 -21.03 10.84 -37.12
C SER A 28 -21.99 11.98 -37.46
N LYS A 29 -22.78 12.43 -36.49
CA LYS A 29 -23.55 13.68 -36.60
C LYS A 29 -22.71 14.92 -36.29
N SER A 30 -21.72 14.75 -35.41
CA SER A 30 -20.76 15.77 -35.02
C SER A 30 -19.40 15.10 -34.85
N TRP A 31 -18.37 15.71 -35.45
CA TRP A 31 -16.99 15.22 -35.37
C TRP A 31 -16.46 15.36 -33.94
N VAL A 32 -16.76 16.49 -33.29
CA VAL A 32 -16.37 16.75 -31.89
C VAL A 32 -16.97 15.72 -30.94
N MET A 33 -18.25 15.37 -31.12
CA MET A 33 -18.91 14.36 -30.30
C MET A 33 -18.31 12.96 -30.50
N SER A 34 -17.96 12.62 -31.74
CA SER A 34 -17.37 11.32 -32.06
C SER A 34 -15.95 11.22 -31.50
N PHE A 35 -15.18 12.32 -31.59
CA PHE A 35 -13.86 12.43 -30.97
C PHE A 35 -13.91 12.23 -29.46
N PHE A 36 -14.78 12.95 -28.75
CA PHE A 36 -14.89 12.78 -27.30
C PHE A 36 -15.34 11.37 -26.91
N GLN A 37 -16.26 10.75 -27.65
CA GLN A 37 -16.66 9.36 -27.40
C GLN A 37 -15.47 8.38 -27.52
N TYR A 38 -14.62 8.54 -28.53
CA TYR A 38 -13.43 7.69 -28.69
C TYR A 38 -12.35 8.00 -27.67
N PHE A 39 -12.02 9.27 -27.47
CA PHE A 39 -10.96 9.67 -26.55
C PHE A 39 -11.25 9.24 -25.13
N ILE A 40 -12.44 9.56 -24.64
CA ILE A 40 -12.87 9.19 -23.29
C ILE A 40 -13.10 7.68 -23.19
N GLY A 41 -13.71 7.07 -24.20
CA GLY A 41 -13.95 5.63 -24.22
C GLY A 41 -12.66 4.81 -24.16
N LEU A 42 -11.65 5.19 -24.94
CA LEU A 42 -10.34 4.55 -24.92
C LEU A 42 -9.60 4.81 -23.61
N LEU A 43 -9.68 6.03 -23.06
CA LEU A 43 -9.07 6.37 -21.77
C LEU A 43 -9.62 5.46 -20.65
N PHE A 44 -10.94 5.26 -20.61
CA PHE A 44 -11.59 4.41 -19.60
C PHE A 44 -11.26 2.93 -19.82
N ILE A 45 -11.15 2.46 -21.07
CA ILE A 45 -10.73 1.08 -21.36
C ILE A 45 -9.29 0.86 -20.91
N VAL A 46 -8.36 1.77 -21.21
CA VAL A 46 -6.95 1.61 -20.79
C VAL A 46 -6.82 1.69 -19.27
N SER A 47 -7.44 2.69 -18.65
CA SER A 47 -7.45 2.87 -17.19
C SER A 47 -8.05 1.65 -16.47
N GLY A 48 -9.23 1.20 -16.91
CA GLY A 48 -9.86 0.00 -16.38
C GLY A 48 -9.09 -1.28 -16.68
N PHE A 49 -8.45 -1.42 -17.84
CA PHE A 49 -7.63 -2.60 -18.18
C PHE A 49 -6.45 -2.75 -17.23
N VAL A 50 -5.74 -1.66 -16.92
CA VAL A 50 -4.63 -1.69 -15.97
C VAL A 50 -5.10 -2.14 -14.59
N LYS A 51 -6.26 -1.65 -14.13
CA LYS A 51 -6.88 -2.13 -12.88
C LYS A 51 -7.34 -3.59 -12.98
N ALA A 52 -7.79 -4.06 -14.14
CA ALA A 52 -8.20 -5.44 -14.35
C ALA A 52 -7.01 -6.42 -14.36
N VAL A 53 -5.81 -5.94 -14.69
CA VAL A 53 -4.55 -6.70 -14.56
C VAL A 53 -4.16 -6.88 -13.09
N ASP A 54 -4.44 -5.89 -12.23
CA ASP A 54 -4.27 -6.01 -10.77
C ASP A 54 -5.54 -5.61 -9.98
N PRO A 55 -6.56 -6.48 -9.94
CA PRO A 55 -7.80 -6.19 -9.21
C PRO A 55 -7.60 -6.15 -7.69
N LEU A 56 -6.58 -6.85 -7.18
CA LEU A 56 -6.26 -6.85 -5.75
C LEU A 56 -5.75 -5.48 -5.31
N GLY A 57 -4.87 -4.84 -6.10
CA GLY A 57 -4.45 -3.45 -5.85
C GLY A 57 -5.63 -2.48 -5.76
N THR A 58 -6.59 -2.60 -6.69
CA THR A 58 -7.83 -1.81 -6.64
C THR A 58 -8.65 -2.10 -5.38
N SER A 59 -8.72 -3.37 -4.95
CA SER A 59 -9.45 -3.75 -3.73
C SER A 59 -8.81 -3.20 -2.46
N TYR A 60 -7.48 -3.17 -2.38
CA TYR A 60 -6.79 -2.59 -1.22
C TYR A 60 -7.00 -1.08 -1.14
N LYS A 61 -7.00 -0.37 -2.27
CA LYS A 61 -7.36 1.06 -2.28
C LYS A 61 -8.79 1.30 -1.84
N MET A 62 -9.73 0.43 -2.23
CA MET A 62 -11.10 0.52 -1.72
C MET A 62 -11.17 0.24 -0.22
N GLU A 63 -10.44 -0.74 0.31
CA GLU A 63 -10.32 -1.04 1.74
C GLU A 63 -9.79 0.19 2.52
N GLU A 64 -8.71 0.82 2.05
CA GLU A 64 -8.16 2.08 2.60
C GLU A 64 -9.23 3.19 2.63
N TYR A 65 -9.92 3.44 1.51
CA TYR A 65 -10.97 4.45 1.47
C TYR A 65 -12.14 4.15 2.42
N PHE A 66 -12.56 2.89 2.55
CA PHE A 66 -13.68 2.53 3.43
C PHE A 66 -13.32 2.67 4.91
N GLN A 67 -12.10 2.30 5.29
CA GLN A 67 -11.60 2.50 6.66
C GLN A 67 -11.50 4.00 7.00
N GLU A 68 -10.99 4.81 6.07
CA GLU A 68 -10.95 6.27 6.24
C GLU A 68 -12.36 6.86 6.30
N PHE A 69 -13.28 6.44 5.43
CA PHE A 69 -14.68 6.90 5.50
C PHE A 69 -15.36 6.51 6.81
N GLN A 70 -15.08 5.34 7.37
CA GLN A 70 -15.57 4.97 8.69
C GLN A 70 -15.10 5.97 9.75
N SER A 71 -13.80 6.26 9.80
CA SER A 71 -13.22 7.23 10.73
C SER A 71 -13.78 8.64 10.53
N LEU A 72 -14.00 9.06 9.28
CA LEU A 72 -14.56 10.36 8.94
C LEU A 72 -15.97 10.60 9.47
N PHE A 73 -16.81 9.56 9.47
CA PHE A 73 -18.23 9.69 9.81
C PHE A 73 -18.54 9.28 11.26
N GLU A 74 -17.62 8.62 11.96
CA GLU A 74 -17.80 8.06 13.31
C GLU A 74 -18.31 9.08 14.34
N HIS A 75 -17.75 10.28 14.35
CA HIS A 75 -18.12 11.34 15.30
C HIS A 75 -19.05 12.39 14.70
N THR A 76 -19.72 12.08 13.59
CA THR A 76 -20.63 13.00 12.89
C THR A 76 -22.08 12.58 13.04
N TRP A 77 -23.01 13.46 12.66
CA TRP A 77 -24.44 13.13 12.57
C TRP A 77 -24.76 12.01 11.56
N PHE A 78 -23.79 11.61 10.73
CA PHE A 78 -23.90 10.57 9.72
C PHE A 78 -23.34 9.20 10.16
N SER A 79 -23.01 9.04 11.44
CA SER A 79 -22.44 7.80 12.02
C SER A 79 -23.33 6.57 11.87
N PHE A 80 -24.64 6.74 11.62
CA PHE A 80 -25.56 5.64 11.35
C PHE A 80 -25.17 4.79 10.12
N ILE A 81 -24.35 5.33 9.21
CA ILE A 81 -23.89 4.64 8.02
C ILE A 81 -22.63 3.78 8.28
N ASN A 82 -22.00 3.89 9.45
CA ASN A 82 -20.78 3.14 9.79
C ASN A 82 -20.88 1.61 9.58
N PRO A 83 -21.98 0.92 9.91
CA PRO A 83 -22.13 -0.50 9.61
C PRO A 83 -22.03 -0.83 8.12
N MET A 84 -22.40 0.10 7.24
CA MET A 84 -22.25 -0.06 5.79
C MET A 84 -20.78 -0.05 5.39
N TRP A 85 -19.95 0.81 5.98
CA TRP A 85 -18.52 0.87 5.67
C TRP A 85 -17.79 -0.43 6.05
N HIS A 86 -18.09 -1.01 7.21
CA HIS A 86 -17.59 -2.33 7.60
C HIS A 86 -17.97 -3.43 6.61
N LEU A 87 -19.22 -3.41 6.13
CA LEU A 87 -19.69 -4.36 5.11
C LEU A 87 -18.91 -4.17 3.80
N MET A 88 -18.71 -2.92 3.38
CA MET A 88 -17.98 -2.60 2.15
C MET A 88 -16.49 -2.97 2.24
N GLU A 89 -15.88 -2.82 3.40
CA GLU A 89 -14.51 -3.27 3.69
C GLU A 89 -14.40 -4.80 3.50
N HIS A 90 -15.32 -5.57 4.09
CA HIS A 90 -15.32 -7.03 3.95
C HIS A 90 -15.49 -7.48 2.49
N TYR A 91 -16.28 -6.75 1.71
CA TYR A 91 -16.52 -7.01 0.29
C TYR A 91 -15.67 -6.13 -0.65
N SER A 92 -14.53 -5.61 -0.19
CA SER A 92 -13.66 -4.70 -0.97
C SER A 92 -13.24 -5.27 -2.32
N LEU A 93 -12.91 -6.57 -2.38
CA LEU A 93 -12.57 -7.26 -3.64
C LEU A 93 -13.74 -7.26 -4.63
N PHE A 94 -14.95 -7.56 -4.15
CA PHE A 94 -16.14 -7.55 -5.00
C PHE A 94 -16.41 -6.14 -5.53
N MET A 95 -16.34 -5.11 -4.67
CA MET A 95 -16.54 -3.72 -5.05
C MET A 95 -15.48 -3.22 -6.04
N GLY A 96 -14.21 -3.59 -5.84
CA GLY A 96 -13.11 -3.31 -6.76
C GLY A 96 -13.36 -3.89 -8.15
N ILE A 97 -13.77 -5.17 -8.24
CA ILE A 97 -14.11 -5.81 -9.52
C ILE A 97 -15.32 -5.15 -10.19
N VAL A 98 -16.36 -4.82 -9.42
CA VAL A 98 -17.56 -4.12 -9.95
C VAL A 98 -17.18 -2.75 -10.52
N MET A 99 -16.32 -2.00 -9.84
CA MET A 99 -15.85 -0.70 -10.32
C MET A 99 -15.04 -0.85 -11.62
N ILE A 100 -14.12 -1.82 -11.69
CA ILE A 100 -13.33 -2.13 -12.90
C ILE A 100 -14.24 -2.48 -14.09
N ILE A 101 -15.21 -3.36 -13.86
CA ILE A 101 -16.20 -3.74 -14.88
C ILE A 101 -16.96 -2.50 -15.34
N PHE A 102 -17.43 -1.68 -14.41
CA PHE A 102 -18.18 -0.47 -14.71
C PHE A 102 -17.38 0.49 -15.58
N GLU A 103 -16.10 0.73 -15.26
CA GLU A 103 -15.22 1.63 -16.01
C GLU A 103 -14.95 1.14 -17.44
N ILE A 104 -14.54 -0.12 -17.61
CA ILE A 104 -14.25 -0.68 -18.95
C ILE A 104 -15.54 -0.74 -19.79
N VAL A 105 -16.64 -1.22 -19.20
CA VAL A 105 -17.91 -1.36 -19.91
C VAL A 105 -18.47 0.00 -20.31
N LEU A 106 -18.34 1.01 -19.45
CA LEU A 106 -18.71 2.38 -19.80
C LEU A 106 -17.86 2.92 -20.96
N GLY A 107 -16.55 2.62 -20.97
CA GLY A 107 -15.67 2.91 -22.09
C GLY A 107 -16.12 2.26 -23.40
N ILE A 108 -16.47 0.95 -23.35
CA ILE A 108 -17.04 0.22 -24.49
C ILE A 108 -18.36 0.85 -24.94
N MET A 109 -19.25 1.21 -24.00
CA MET A 109 -20.54 1.85 -24.27
C MET A 109 -20.39 3.18 -25.00
N LEU A 110 -19.38 3.99 -24.65
CA LEU A 110 -19.05 5.24 -25.35
C LEU A 110 -18.55 4.99 -26.77
N ILE A 111 -17.63 4.03 -26.96
CA ILE A 111 -17.06 3.71 -28.29
C ILE A 111 -18.14 3.22 -29.25
N ILE A 112 -19.01 2.31 -28.82
CA ILE A 112 -20.05 1.74 -29.70
C ILE A 112 -21.33 2.59 -29.78
N GLY A 113 -21.49 3.58 -28.90
CA GLY A 113 -22.69 4.40 -28.82
C GLY A 113 -23.91 3.68 -28.24
N TYR A 114 -23.71 2.81 -27.24
CA TYR A 114 -24.81 2.11 -26.56
C TYR A 114 -25.61 3.11 -25.72
N LYS A 115 -26.95 3.06 -25.80
CA LYS A 115 -27.91 3.90 -25.05
C LYS A 115 -27.37 5.29 -24.63
N PRO A 116 -27.19 6.26 -25.56
CA PRO A 116 -26.45 7.50 -25.30
C PRO A 116 -26.84 8.31 -24.06
N LYS A 117 -28.15 8.39 -23.74
CA LYS A 117 -28.61 9.08 -22.53
C LYS A 117 -28.16 8.39 -21.24
N LEU A 118 -28.24 7.06 -21.21
CA LEU A 118 -27.82 6.26 -20.05
C LEU A 118 -26.31 6.37 -19.89
N THR A 119 -25.55 6.18 -20.97
CA THR A 119 -24.08 6.27 -20.96
C THR A 119 -23.59 7.63 -20.52
N ALA A 120 -24.21 8.73 -20.97
CA ALA A 120 -23.86 10.08 -20.53
C ALA A 120 -24.10 10.27 -19.01
N TRP A 121 -25.21 9.77 -18.47
CA TRP A 121 -25.50 9.86 -17.04
C TRP A 121 -24.57 8.99 -16.20
N LEU A 122 -24.32 7.74 -16.61
CA LEU A 122 -23.39 6.83 -15.93
C LEU A 122 -21.96 7.38 -15.95
N TYR A 123 -21.54 7.97 -17.08
CA TYR A 123 -20.26 8.66 -17.18
C TYR A 123 -20.16 9.84 -16.22
N MET A 124 -21.16 10.72 -16.21
CA MET A 124 -21.15 11.87 -15.33
C MET A 124 -21.11 11.44 -13.85
N LEU A 125 -21.89 10.44 -13.48
CA LEU A 125 -21.89 9.90 -12.11
C LEU A 125 -20.52 9.33 -11.73
N LEU A 126 -19.87 8.57 -12.62
CA LEU A 126 -18.55 8.01 -12.35
C LEU A 126 -17.49 9.10 -12.15
N VAL A 127 -17.48 10.09 -13.03
CA VAL A 127 -16.51 11.19 -12.96
C VAL A 127 -16.75 12.04 -11.71
N LEU A 128 -18.01 12.33 -11.36
CA LEU A 128 -18.31 13.04 -10.11
C LEU A 128 -17.88 12.24 -8.88
N PHE A 129 -18.09 10.93 -8.89
CA PHE A 129 -17.63 10.04 -7.83
C PHE A 129 -16.10 10.06 -7.69
N PHE A 130 -15.35 9.89 -8.78
CA PHE A 130 -13.88 9.96 -8.73
C PHE A 130 -13.36 11.35 -8.37
N THR A 131 -14.01 12.42 -8.84
CA THR A 131 -13.67 13.80 -8.46
C THR A 131 -13.85 14.01 -6.95
N ALA A 132 -14.88 13.41 -6.36
CA ALA A 132 -15.08 13.46 -4.90
C ALA A 132 -14.01 12.65 -4.15
N LEU A 133 -13.65 11.46 -4.62
CA LEU A 133 -12.58 10.65 -4.01
C LEU A 133 -11.20 11.31 -4.11
N THR A 134 -10.83 11.80 -5.29
CA THR A 134 -9.55 12.49 -5.50
C THR A 134 -9.50 13.83 -4.79
N GLY A 135 -10.62 14.54 -4.75
CA GLY A 135 -10.78 15.75 -3.95
C GLY A 135 -10.59 15.46 -2.47
N TYR A 136 -11.21 14.39 -1.94
CA TYR A 136 -11.02 13.96 -0.56
C TYR A 136 -9.55 13.66 -0.27
N THR A 137 -8.91 12.82 -1.07
CA THR A 137 -7.48 12.49 -0.95
C THR A 137 -6.61 13.75 -0.93
N TYR A 138 -6.80 14.66 -1.88
CA TYR A 138 -6.06 15.92 -1.92
C TYR A 138 -6.31 16.79 -0.68
N LEU A 139 -7.56 16.92 -0.24
CA LEU A 139 -7.92 17.76 0.90
C LEU A 139 -7.39 17.20 2.24
N THR A 140 -7.26 15.88 2.39
CA THR A 140 -6.68 15.30 3.62
C THR A 140 -5.23 15.71 3.85
N GLY A 141 -4.49 16.13 2.82
CA GLY A 141 -3.14 16.68 3.00
C GLY A 141 -3.10 17.98 3.84
N TYR A 142 -4.23 18.68 3.97
CA TYR A 142 -4.36 19.87 4.84
C TYR A 142 -4.76 19.52 6.28
N VAL A 143 -5.04 18.26 6.60
CA VAL A 143 -5.57 17.83 7.90
C VAL A 143 -4.45 17.22 8.75
N PRO A 144 -4.02 17.88 9.84
CA PRO A 144 -2.98 17.34 10.71
C PRO A 144 -3.38 16.01 11.38
N GLN A 145 -2.40 15.21 11.80
CA GLN A 145 -2.68 13.96 12.53
C GLN A 145 -3.44 14.22 13.84
N GLY A 146 -4.49 13.43 14.08
CA GLY A 146 -5.37 13.57 15.25
C GLY A 146 -6.48 14.62 15.12
N VAL A 147 -6.54 15.35 13.99
CA VAL A 147 -7.63 16.29 13.69
C VAL A 147 -8.68 15.62 12.81
N SER A 148 -9.96 15.82 13.11
CA SER A 148 -11.05 15.37 12.24
C SER A 148 -11.11 16.20 10.96
N PHE A 149 -11.37 15.57 9.82
CA PHE A 149 -11.55 16.25 8.54
C PHE A 149 -12.58 17.40 8.58
N TRP A 150 -13.64 17.28 9.38
CA TRP A 150 -14.71 18.29 9.46
C TRP A 150 -14.34 19.52 10.30
N SER A 151 -13.20 19.50 10.99
CA SER A 151 -12.68 20.62 11.78
C SER A 151 -11.96 21.64 10.87
N PHE A 152 -12.68 22.25 9.94
CA PHE A 152 -12.09 23.16 8.93
C PHE A 152 -11.26 24.32 9.49
N SER A 153 -11.53 24.76 10.74
CA SER A 153 -10.75 25.80 11.42
C SER A 153 -9.36 25.33 11.90
N GLN A 154 -9.17 24.02 12.01
CA GLN A 154 -7.92 23.37 12.42
C GLN A 154 -7.10 22.86 11.23
N TRP A 155 -7.58 23.10 10.00
CA TRP A 155 -6.83 22.77 8.80
C TRP A 155 -5.57 23.63 8.73
N GLY A 156 -4.46 22.95 8.48
CA GLY A 156 -3.13 23.54 8.43
C GLY A 156 -2.66 23.78 7.00
N GLU A 157 -1.34 23.89 6.85
CA GLU A 157 -0.69 23.91 5.54
C GLU A 157 -0.67 22.48 4.95
N PHE A 158 -0.57 22.40 3.63
CA PHE A 158 -0.57 21.11 2.93
C PHE A 158 0.76 20.38 3.18
N HIS A 159 0.69 19.16 3.69
CA HIS A 159 1.83 18.26 3.77
C HIS A 159 1.44 16.90 3.19
N GLU A 160 2.27 16.35 2.31
CA GLU A 160 2.01 15.04 1.69
C GLU A 160 1.92 13.92 2.74
N THR A 161 2.68 14.03 3.84
CA THR A 161 2.66 13.08 4.97
C THR A 161 1.34 13.05 5.74
N ASN A 162 0.49 14.06 5.57
CA ASN A 162 -0.83 14.11 6.21
C ASN A 162 -1.90 13.38 5.38
N MET A 163 -1.61 13.08 4.12
CA MET A 163 -2.57 12.41 3.25
C MET A 163 -2.91 11.03 3.80
N LYS A 164 -4.21 10.78 3.98
CA LYS A 164 -4.71 9.51 4.51
C LYS A 164 -4.69 8.38 3.48
N VAL A 165 -4.88 8.73 2.21
CA VAL A 165 -4.75 7.81 1.08
C VAL A 165 -3.78 8.43 0.09
N THR A 166 -2.68 7.75 -0.23
CA THR A 166 -1.57 8.33 -1.00
C THR A 166 -1.86 8.47 -2.49
N ASP A 167 -2.72 7.63 -3.07
CA ASP A 167 -3.15 7.70 -4.46
C ASP A 167 -4.58 7.16 -4.61
N CYS A 168 -5.38 7.78 -5.50
CA CYS A 168 -6.71 7.32 -5.89
C CYS A 168 -6.68 6.02 -6.71
N GLY A 169 -5.51 5.62 -7.23
CA GLY A 169 -5.34 4.34 -7.90
C GLY A 169 -6.03 4.27 -9.26
N CYS A 170 -6.29 5.42 -9.90
CA CYS A 170 -6.98 5.47 -11.20
C CYS A 170 -6.29 4.62 -12.27
N PHE A 171 -4.95 4.55 -12.27
CA PHE A 171 -4.15 3.72 -13.17
C PHE A 171 -3.41 2.59 -12.43
N GLY A 172 -3.83 2.25 -11.21
CA GLY A 172 -3.12 1.31 -10.35
C GLY A 172 -1.61 1.63 -10.26
N ASP A 173 -0.79 0.59 -10.16
CA ASP A 173 0.68 0.73 -10.05
C ASP A 173 1.37 1.05 -11.40
N PHE A 174 0.62 1.23 -12.49
CA PHE A 174 1.22 1.55 -13.79
C PHE A 174 1.71 3.00 -13.87
N ILE A 175 0.93 3.95 -13.34
CA ILE A 175 1.28 5.37 -13.28
C ILE A 175 0.69 5.96 -12.00
N LYS A 176 1.57 6.32 -11.06
CA LYS A 176 1.22 7.10 -9.86
C LYS A 176 1.29 8.59 -10.17
N PHE A 177 0.30 9.34 -9.74
CA PHE A 177 0.23 10.79 -9.87
C PHE A 177 0.17 11.43 -8.49
N SER A 178 0.65 12.66 -8.35
CA SER A 178 0.34 13.43 -7.15
C SER A 178 -1.16 13.71 -7.07
N ALA A 179 -1.70 13.75 -5.85
CA ALA A 179 -3.13 13.92 -5.62
C ALA A 179 -3.73 15.14 -6.35
N TRP A 180 -2.96 16.23 -6.43
CA TRP A 180 -3.35 17.43 -7.16
C TRP A 180 -3.59 17.19 -8.66
N HIS A 181 -2.67 16.50 -9.34
CA HIS A 181 -2.81 16.21 -10.76
C HIS A 181 -4.00 15.27 -11.04
N THR A 182 -4.23 14.30 -10.16
CA THR A 182 -5.36 13.36 -10.29
C THR A 182 -6.70 14.09 -10.12
N PHE A 183 -6.80 14.96 -9.12
CA PHE A 183 -8.00 15.78 -8.88
C PHE A 183 -8.30 16.69 -10.07
N LEU A 184 -7.31 17.44 -10.57
CA LEU A 184 -7.49 18.30 -11.74
C LEU A 184 -7.92 17.52 -12.96
N LYS A 185 -7.32 16.35 -13.21
CA LYS A 185 -7.68 15.46 -14.33
C LYS A 185 -9.17 15.09 -14.26
N ASP A 186 -9.69 14.71 -13.09
CA ASP A 186 -11.11 14.36 -12.95
C ASP A 186 -12.03 15.59 -13.13
N VAL A 187 -11.63 16.76 -12.64
CA VAL A 187 -12.34 18.02 -12.89
C VAL A 187 -12.41 18.33 -14.39
N TYR A 188 -11.33 18.14 -15.15
CA TYR A 188 -11.35 18.32 -16.60
C TYR A 188 -12.26 17.31 -17.31
N LEU A 189 -12.39 16.08 -16.80
CA LEU A 189 -13.29 15.05 -17.35
C LEU A 189 -14.78 15.38 -17.15
N ILE A 190 -15.13 16.31 -16.24
CA ILE A 190 -16.51 16.79 -16.08
C ILE A 190 -16.97 17.57 -17.33
N ILE A 191 -16.07 18.33 -17.98
CA ILE A 191 -16.39 19.15 -19.16
C ILE A 191 -17.01 18.32 -20.31
N PRO A 192 -16.37 17.24 -20.80
CA PRO A 192 -17.00 16.38 -21.80
C PRO A 192 -18.24 15.65 -21.25
N GLY A 193 -18.36 15.44 -19.93
CA GLY A 193 -19.57 14.89 -19.31
C GLY A 193 -20.79 15.77 -19.43
N ILE A 194 -20.64 17.05 -19.13
CA ILE A 194 -21.69 18.07 -19.34
C ILE A 194 -22.06 18.11 -20.83
N TYR A 195 -21.07 18.08 -21.72
CA TYR A 195 -21.31 18.04 -23.16
C TYR A 195 -22.10 16.78 -23.59
N PHE A 196 -21.76 15.61 -23.06
CA PHE A 196 -22.50 14.36 -23.29
C PHE A 196 -23.95 14.43 -22.80
N LEU A 197 -24.22 15.04 -21.64
CA LEU A 197 -25.58 15.18 -21.12
C LEU A 197 -26.44 16.07 -22.03
N ILE A 198 -25.93 17.23 -22.44
CA ILE A 198 -26.66 18.19 -23.28
C ILE A 198 -26.88 17.62 -24.69
N ARG A 199 -25.85 16.99 -25.27
CA ARG A 199 -25.84 16.54 -26.67
C ARG A 199 -25.91 15.02 -26.85
N ALA A 200 -26.43 14.27 -25.87
CA ALA A 200 -26.49 12.80 -25.90
C ALA A 200 -27.06 12.20 -27.22
N LYS A 201 -28.04 12.86 -27.85
CA LYS A 201 -28.62 12.40 -29.14
C LYS A 201 -27.66 12.49 -30.35
N GLY A 202 -26.56 13.24 -30.20
CA GLY A 202 -25.51 13.46 -31.19
C GLY A 202 -24.43 12.38 -31.21
N MET A 203 -24.42 11.47 -30.23
CA MET A 203 -23.50 10.33 -30.19
C MET A 203 -23.68 9.43 -31.42
N HIS A 204 -22.55 8.99 -31.99
CA HIS A 204 -22.54 8.01 -33.07
C HIS A 204 -23.02 6.67 -32.54
N ARG A 205 -23.47 5.77 -33.42
CA ARG A 205 -24.01 4.48 -33.03
C ARG A 205 -23.55 3.41 -33.98
N PHE A 206 -22.76 2.48 -33.48
CA PHE A 206 -22.32 1.32 -34.24
C PHE A 206 -23.32 0.17 -34.10
N PHE A 207 -23.46 -0.61 -35.18
CA PHE A 207 -24.26 -1.84 -35.23
C PHE A 207 -25.76 -1.69 -34.89
N GLY A 208 -26.49 -2.80 -34.99
CA GLY A 208 -27.86 -2.91 -34.53
C GLY A 208 -27.97 -2.93 -32.99
N LYS A 209 -29.19 -2.73 -32.47
CA LYS A 209 -29.47 -2.78 -31.01
C LYS A 209 -29.06 -4.11 -30.36
N PHE A 210 -29.30 -5.22 -31.07
CA PHE A 210 -28.96 -6.55 -30.59
C PHE A 210 -27.45 -6.70 -30.39
N ILE A 211 -26.67 -6.48 -31.45
CA ILE A 211 -25.20 -6.61 -31.44
C ILE A 211 -24.56 -5.73 -30.35
N ARG A 212 -24.99 -4.47 -30.20
CA ARG A 212 -24.46 -3.61 -29.12
C ARG A 212 -24.73 -4.17 -27.73
N THR A 213 -25.94 -4.68 -27.49
CA THR A 213 -26.29 -5.29 -26.19
C THR A 213 -25.44 -6.53 -25.94
N SER A 214 -25.26 -7.38 -26.96
CA SER A 214 -24.40 -8.57 -26.86
C SER A 214 -22.95 -8.23 -26.56
N ILE A 215 -22.39 -7.19 -27.21
CA ILE A 215 -21.02 -6.71 -26.93
C ILE A 215 -20.89 -6.26 -25.47
N VAL A 216 -21.85 -5.49 -24.95
CA VAL A 216 -21.83 -5.01 -23.57
C VAL A 216 -21.92 -6.18 -22.57
N ILE A 217 -22.83 -7.13 -22.78
CA ILE A 217 -22.97 -8.30 -21.91
C ILE A 217 -21.71 -9.17 -21.96
N ALA A 218 -21.18 -9.45 -23.15
CA ALA A 218 -19.93 -10.19 -23.31
C ALA A 218 -18.77 -9.46 -22.63
N GLY A 219 -18.68 -8.12 -22.77
CA GLY A 219 -17.69 -7.30 -22.10
C GLY A 219 -17.74 -7.45 -20.57
N ILE A 220 -18.94 -7.42 -19.97
CA ILE A 220 -19.12 -7.64 -18.52
C ILE A 220 -18.57 -9.01 -18.11
N ILE A 221 -18.97 -10.08 -18.81
CA ILE A 221 -18.57 -11.46 -18.48
C ILE A 221 -17.06 -11.65 -18.64
N LEU A 222 -16.50 -11.17 -19.76
CA LEU A 222 -15.08 -11.31 -20.05
C LEU A 222 -14.21 -10.55 -19.04
N VAL A 223 -14.57 -9.31 -18.71
CA VAL A 223 -13.85 -8.53 -17.69
C VAL A 223 -13.98 -9.19 -16.32
N TYR A 224 -15.15 -9.70 -15.95
CA TYR A 224 -15.32 -10.42 -14.68
C TYR A 224 -14.42 -11.66 -14.59
N ILE A 225 -14.41 -12.51 -15.62
CA ILE A 225 -13.55 -13.70 -15.66
C ILE A 225 -12.07 -13.31 -15.65
N PHE A 226 -11.69 -12.28 -16.41
CA PHE A 226 -10.31 -11.78 -16.44
C PHE A 226 -9.87 -11.26 -15.07
N SER A 227 -10.71 -10.49 -14.38
CA SER A 227 -10.41 -10.00 -13.02
C SER A 227 -10.33 -11.14 -12.00
N LEU A 228 -11.18 -12.18 -12.10
CA LEU A 228 -11.05 -13.36 -11.24
C LEU A 228 -9.75 -14.13 -11.48
N ALA A 229 -9.34 -14.25 -12.74
CA ALA A 229 -8.11 -14.93 -13.11
C ALA A 229 -6.86 -14.22 -12.55
N ASN A 230 -6.85 -12.89 -12.57
CA ASN A 230 -5.72 -12.05 -12.11
C ASN A 230 -5.76 -11.69 -10.61
N SER A 231 -6.75 -12.18 -9.85
CA SER A 231 -6.84 -11.95 -8.40
C SER A 231 -6.86 -13.23 -7.57
N SER A 232 -7.66 -14.21 -7.98
CA SER A 232 -7.98 -15.40 -7.16
C SER A 232 -7.30 -16.68 -7.65
N TRP A 233 -6.90 -16.73 -8.92
CA TRP A 233 -6.36 -17.93 -9.55
C TRP A 233 -4.86 -17.84 -9.80
N ASN A 234 -4.37 -16.68 -10.24
CA ASN A 234 -2.98 -16.43 -10.56
C ASN A 234 -2.52 -15.08 -9.99
N LEU A 235 -1.22 -14.84 -10.07
CA LEU A 235 -0.67 -13.48 -9.96
C LEU A 235 -1.13 -12.63 -11.15
N PRO A 236 -1.06 -11.28 -11.03
CA PRO A 236 -1.25 -10.36 -12.14
C PRO A 236 -0.47 -10.79 -13.38
N LEU A 237 -1.12 -10.77 -14.55
CA LEU A 237 -0.49 -11.13 -15.82
C LEU A 237 0.75 -10.29 -16.12
N ILE A 238 0.72 -9.00 -15.75
CA ILE A 238 1.83 -8.08 -15.88
C ILE A 238 2.06 -7.45 -14.51
N ASP A 239 3.30 -7.53 -14.03
CA ASP A 239 3.68 -6.95 -12.75
C ASP A 239 4.30 -5.57 -12.94
N PHE A 240 3.55 -4.53 -12.56
CA PHE A 240 3.99 -3.14 -12.61
C PHE A 240 4.70 -2.68 -11.32
N ARG A 241 4.71 -3.53 -10.29
CA ARG A 241 5.21 -3.15 -8.96
C ARG A 241 6.74 -3.14 -8.90
N PRO A 242 7.33 -2.41 -7.93
CA PRO A 242 8.78 -2.34 -7.75
C PRO A 242 9.42 -3.73 -7.57
N PHE A 243 8.77 -4.63 -6.82
CA PHE A 243 9.26 -5.97 -6.51
C PHE A 243 8.97 -7.02 -7.60
N LYS A 244 8.92 -6.65 -8.88
CA LYS A 244 8.69 -7.60 -9.98
C LYS A 244 9.86 -8.59 -10.14
N GLU A 245 9.60 -9.72 -10.79
CA GLU A 245 10.63 -10.72 -11.09
C GLU A 245 11.79 -10.10 -11.90
N GLY A 246 13.02 -10.49 -11.56
CA GLY A 246 14.28 -10.01 -12.15
C GLY A 246 14.86 -8.75 -11.51
N VAL A 247 14.18 -8.11 -10.55
CA VAL A 247 14.70 -6.92 -9.87
C VAL A 247 15.67 -7.32 -8.75
N ASN A 248 16.82 -6.63 -8.70
CA ASN A 248 17.73 -6.66 -7.55
C ASN A 248 17.26 -5.64 -6.51
N VAL A 249 16.54 -6.12 -5.49
CA VAL A 249 15.98 -5.30 -4.40
C VAL A 249 17.10 -4.62 -3.63
N ARG A 250 18.20 -5.33 -3.35
CA ARG A 250 19.34 -4.81 -2.60
C ARG A 250 20.01 -3.61 -3.29
N GLU A 251 20.37 -3.78 -4.55
CA GLU A 251 21.01 -2.71 -5.33
C GLU A 251 20.07 -1.53 -5.53
N ARG A 252 18.79 -1.82 -5.80
CA ARG A 252 17.80 -0.77 -6.00
C ARG A 252 17.57 0.05 -4.73
N MET A 253 17.44 -0.62 -3.57
CA MET A 253 17.29 0.02 -2.27
C MET A 253 18.48 0.94 -1.95
N LYS A 254 19.71 0.49 -2.22
CA LYS A 254 20.91 1.33 -2.05
C LYS A 254 20.89 2.56 -2.93
N LEU A 255 20.56 2.41 -4.21
CA LEU A 255 20.46 3.54 -5.13
C LEU A 255 19.38 4.54 -4.71
N GLU A 256 18.24 4.06 -4.21
CA GLU A 256 17.16 4.92 -3.71
C GLU A 256 17.56 5.66 -2.43
N ASN A 257 18.20 4.97 -1.49
CA ASN A 257 18.69 5.58 -0.24
C ASN A 257 19.80 6.61 -0.52
N GLU A 258 20.71 6.32 -1.45
CA GLU A 258 21.73 7.29 -1.91
C GLU A 258 21.09 8.48 -2.61
N ALA A 259 20.08 8.25 -3.46
CA ALA A 259 19.35 9.34 -4.13
C ALA A 259 18.59 10.21 -3.12
N ALA A 260 17.97 9.62 -2.10
CA ALA A 260 17.29 10.33 -1.03
C ALA A 260 18.28 11.14 -0.17
N ALA A 261 19.45 10.58 0.16
CA ALA A 261 20.50 11.28 0.90
C ALA A 261 21.13 12.45 0.10
N ASN A 262 21.12 12.36 -1.24
CA ASN A 262 21.64 13.40 -2.14
C ASN A 262 20.62 14.49 -2.48
N VAL A 263 19.40 14.44 -1.93
CA VAL A 263 18.40 15.50 -2.07
C VAL A 263 18.93 16.77 -1.39
N GLN A 264 19.26 17.78 -2.19
CA GLN A 264 19.78 19.06 -1.69
C GLN A 264 18.63 20.02 -1.44
N GLU A 265 18.71 20.74 -0.33
CA GLU A 265 17.84 21.88 -0.06
C GLU A 265 18.19 23.02 -1.03
N LEU A 266 17.26 23.36 -1.92
CA LEU A 266 17.43 24.37 -2.96
C LEU A 266 17.06 25.77 -2.45
N ALA A 267 15.97 25.89 -1.71
CA ALA A 267 15.50 27.17 -1.18
C ALA A 267 14.72 27.02 0.14
N VAL A 268 14.80 28.04 0.99
CA VAL A 268 13.98 28.22 2.18
C VAL A 268 12.91 29.26 1.89
N LEU A 269 11.65 28.91 2.12
CA LEU A 269 10.54 29.85 2.16
C LEU A 269 10.44 30.42 3.57
N LEU A 270 10.75 31.70 3.73
CA LEU A 270 10.59 32.43 4.99
C LEU A 270 9.27 33.20 4.97
N LYS A 271 8.52 33.12 6.06
CA LYS A 271 7.31 33.91 6.29
C LYS A 271 7.58 34.98 7.33
N ASN A 272 7.29 36.23 7.00
CA ASN A 272 7.35 37.33 7.93
C ASN A 272 6.18 37.25 8.92
N LYS A 273 6.46 37.35 10.23
CA LYS A 273 5.45 37.22 11.30
C LYS A 273 4.49 38.41 11.38
N GLU A 274 4.88 39.59 10.91
CA GLU A 274 4.08 40.81 10.97
C GLU A 274 3.31 41.06 9.68
N THR A 275 3.98 40.99 8.53
CA THR A 275 3.36 41.30 7.22
C THR A 275 2.72 40.10 6.55
N LYS A 276 3.01 38.88 7.03
CA LYS A 276 2.64 37.59 6.40
C LYS A 276 3.22 37.38 5.00
N ASP A 277 4.14 38.23 4.55
CA ASP A 277 4.82 38.08 3.27
C ASP A 277 5.73 36.83 3.27
N ILE A 278 5.78 36.15 2.14
CA ILE A 278 6.57 34.94 1.95
C ILE A 278 7.69 35.27 0.96
N VAL A 279 8.93 35.01 1.36
CA VAL A 279 10.13 35.24 0.54
C VAL A 279 10.84 33.91 0.33
N GLU A 280 11.13 33.58 -0.93
CA GLU A 280 11.92 32.42 -1.32
C GLU A 280 13.39 32.80 -1.41
N ILE A 281 14.25 32.12 -0.64
CA ILE A 281 15.69 32.40 -0.59
C ILE A 281 16.42 31.10 -0.88
N PRO A 282 17.34 31.04 -1.87
CA PRO A 282 18.16 29.86 -2.10
C PRO A 282 18.90 29.42 -0.83
N SER A 283 18.89 28.13 -0.48
CA SER A 283 19.38 27.67 0.85
C SER A 283 20.85 28.02 1.09
N LYS A 284 21.69 28.00 0.04
CA LYS A 284 23.09 28.48 0.10
C LYS A 284 23.21 29.96 0.44
N GLN A 285 22.26 30.80 0.00
CA GLN A 285 22.21 32.22 0.34
C GLN A 285 21.59 32.47 1.71
N TYR A 286 20.64 31.62 2.13
CA TYR A 286 20.07 31.66 3.46
C TYR A 286 21.15 31.36 4.50
N GLU A 287 21.88 30.25 4.36
CA GLU A 287 22.99 29.88 5.26
C GLU A 287 24.08 30.95 5.35
N ALA A 288 24.42 31.59 4.22
CA ALA A 288 25.41 32.67 4.17
C ALA A 288 24.92 33.98 4.82
N ASN A 289 23.60 34.22 4.86
CA ASN A 289 23.01 35.48 5.31
C ASN A 289 21.99 35.31 6.46
N ILE A 290 22.14 34.26 7.29
CA ILE A 290 21.26 33.97 8.44
C ILE A 290 21.01 35.23 9.30
N SER A 291 22.02 36.08 9.48
CA SER A 291 21.92 37.31 10.28
C SER A 291 20.92 38.36 9.74
N GLN A 292 20.52 38.29 8.47
CA GLN A 292 19.52 39.20 7.88
C GLN A 292 18.08 38.75 8.15
N TYR A 293 17.88 37.52 8.64
CA TYR A 293 16.58 36.92 8.88
C TYR A 293 16.47 36.41 10.32
N PRO A 294 16.40 37.31 11.32
CA PRO A 294 16.29 36.90 12.71
C PRO A 294 14.97 36.18 13.00
N ASP A 295 15.04 35.11 13.80
CA ASP A 295 13.90 34.26 14.19
C ASP A 295 12.77 35.01 14.90
N SER A 296 13.04 36.23 15.40
CA SER A 296 12.02 37.10 15.98
C SER A 296 11.04 37.65 14.95
N ILE A 297 11.48 37.86 13.70
CA ILE A 297 10.70 38.50 12.62
C ILE A 297 10.28 37.47 11.56
N TRP A 298 11.13 36.49 11.27
CA TRP A 298 10.92 35.50 10.22
C TRP A 298 10.73 34.11 10.81
N SER A 299 9.80 33.33 10.25
CA SER A 299 9.64 31.91 10.52
C SER A 299 9.89 31.12 9.25
N ILE A 300 10.64 30.03 9.33
CA ILE A 300 10.77 29.07 8.22
C ILE A 300 9.38 28.48 7.96
N LYS A 301 8.85 28.74 6.77
CA LYS A 301 7.55 28.24 6.32
C LYS A 301 7.72 26.87 5.68
N ASP A 302 8.67 26.73 4.75
CA ASP A 302 8.90 25.48 4.04
C ASP A 302 10.32 25.44 3.46
N ARG A 303 10.79 24.24 3.08
CA ARG A 303 12.08 24.00 2.43
C ARG A 303 11.83 23.32 1.10
N ILE A 304 12.27 23.95 0.01
CA ILE A 304 12.20 23.40 -1.33
C ILE A 304 13.42 22.50 -1.51
N TYR A 305 13.17 21.21 -1.72
CA TYR A 305 14.20 20.22 -1.99
C TYR A 305 14.31 19.94 -3.50
N SER A 306 15.50 19.55 -3.95
CA SER A 306 15.68 19.02 -5.30
C SER A 306 14.97 17.67 -5.46
N GLU A 307 14.39 17.39 -6.62
CA GLU A 307 13.92 16.04 -6.92
C GLU A 307 15.10 15.05 -6.85
N PRO A 308 14.89 13.85 -6.26
CA PRO A 308 15.96 12.85 -6.16
C PRO A 308 16.40 12.42 -7.56
N THR A 309 17.70 12.11 -7.70
CA THR A 309 18.29 11.71 -8.99
C THR A 309 17.67 10.42 -9.54
N VAL A 310 17.10 9.59 -8.67
CA VAL A 310 16.36 8.36 -8.98
C VAL A 310 15.00 8.44 -8.28
N PRO A 311 13.89 8.06 -8.93
CA PRO A 311 12.60 7.99 -8.27
C PRO A 311 12.61 6.94 -7.16
N ILE A 312 12.30 7.38 -5.94
CA ILE A 312 12.13 6.54 -4.76
C ILE A 312 10.92 5.63 -4.98
N THR A 313 11.02 4.36 -4.62
CA THR A 313 9.92 3.40 -4.74
C THR A 313 9.67 2.71 -3.40
N GLU A 314 8.61 1.90 -3.32
CA GLU A 314 8.27 1.12 -2.12
C GLU A 314 9.35 0.09 -1.73
N ILE A 315 10.45 -0.03 -2.50
CA ILE A 315 11.60 -0.84 -2.11
C ILE A 315 12.37 -0.22 -0.95
N SER A 316 12.45 1.12 -0.87
CA SER A 316 13.11 1.81 0.25
C SER A 316 12.38 1.63 1.58
N ASP A 317 11.08 1.32 1.53
CA ASP A 317 10.23 1.14 2.72
C ASP A 317 10.30 -0.29 3.28
N LEU A 318 11.07 -1.19 2.65
CA LEU A 318 11.23 -2.56 3.11
C LEU A 318 12.05 -2.59 4.41
N ALA A 319 11.38 -2.86 5.51
CA ALA A 319 11.99 -3.20 6.79
C ALA A 319 11.57 -4.63 7.19
N ILE A 320 12.54 -5.51 7.39
CA ILE A 320 12.34 -6.88 7.87
C ILE A 320 12.84 -6.96 9.31
N GLU A 321 11.91 -6.85 10.25
CA GLU A 321 12.23 -6.76 11.67
C GLU A 321 11.92 -8.10 12.37
N ASP A 322 12.76 -8.50 13.31
CA ASP A 322 12.38 -9.53 14.27
C ASP A 322 11.42 -8.97 15.34
N TYR A 323 10.90 -9.83 16.21
CA TYR A 323 10.01 -9.40 17.29
C TYR A 323 10.73 -8.74 18.47
N GLU A 324 12.05 -8.61 18.41
CA GLU A 324 12.87 -7.88 19.38
C GLU A 324 13.18 -6.45 18.88
N GLY A 325 12.80 -6.12 17.64
CA GLY A 325 13.01 -4.82 16.99
C GLY A 325 14.35 -4.71 16.25
N ASN A 326 15.05 -5.82 16.01
CA ASN A 326 16.27 -5.83 15.20
C ASN A 326 15.92 -5.92 13.72
N ASP A 327 16.55 -5.05 12.92
CA ASP A 327 16.41 -5.06 11.46
C ASP A 327 17.36 -6.08 10.79
N HIS A 328 16.76 -7.04 10.07
CA HIS A 328 17.44 -8.10 9.33
C HIS A 328 17.41 -7.89 7.80
N THR A 329 16.95 -6.73 7.32
CA THR A 329 16.76 -6.44 5.88
C THR A 329 18.05 -6.68 5.10
N ASP A 330 19.15 -6.07 5.53
CA ASP A 330 20.44 -6.19 4.83
C ASP A 330 20.99 -7.62 4.87
N GLU A 331 20.80 -8.35 5.99
CA GLU A 331 21.22 -9.76 6.12
C GLU A 331 20.48 -10.63 5.09
N ILE A 332 19.15 -10.49 5.02
CA ILE A 332 18.29 -11.28 4.15
C ILE A 332 18.54 -10.94 2.67
N LEU A 333 18.67 -9.65 2.34
CA LEU A 333 18.92 -9.19 0.98
C LEU A 333 20.34 -9.49 0.50
N SER A 334 21.31 -9.62 1.40
CA SER A 334 22.70 -9.97 1.06
C SER A 334 23.01 -11.46 1.09
N TYR A 335 22.03 -12.30 1.43
CA TYR A 335 22.19 -13.75 1.47
C TYR A 335 22.61 -14.29 0.09
N PRO A 336 23.80 -14.94 -0.03
CA PRO A 336 24.39 -15.25 -1.34
C PRO A 336 23.68 -16.40 -2.07
N ASP A 337 23.10 -17.33 -1.32
CA ASP A 337 22.40 -18.50 -1.85
C ASP A 337 20.90 -18.26 -2.02
N TYR A 338 20.18 -19.28 -2.46
CA TYR A 338 18.72 -19.22 -2.61
C TYR A 338 18.03 -19.15 -1.24
N ILE A 339 17.03 -18.29 -1.15
CA ILE A 339 16.11 -18.20 -0.01
C ILE A 339 14.66 -18.24 -0.52
N PHE A 340 13.84 -19.05 0.14
CA PHE A 340 12.38 -18.98 -0.02
C PHE A 340 11.80 -18.05 1.03
N ILE A 341 10.95 -17.14 0.57
CA ILE A 341 10.24 -16.18 1.41
C ILE A 341 8.75 -16.47 1.26
N VAL A 342 8.12 -16.90 2.35
CA VAL A 342 6.67 -17.06 2.44
C VAL A 342 6.10 -15.70 2.85
N VAL A 343 5.33 -15.08 1.97
CA VAL A 343 4.76 -13.74 2.21
C VAL A 343 3.29 -13.88 2.57
N SER A 344 2.92 -13.33 3.72
CA SER A 344 1.55 -13.31 4.22
C SER A 344 1.15 -11.87 4.53
N SER A 345 0.44 -11.23 3.62
CA SER A 345 0.12 -9.80 3.75
C SER A 345 -1.02 -9.49 4.74
N LYS A 346 -1.75 -10.50 5.21
CA LYS A 346 -2.81 -10.34 6.23
C LYS A 346 -3.02 -11.67 6.95
N MET A 347 -2.69 -11.71 8.23
CA MET A 347 -2.93 -12.89 9.08
C MET A 347 -4.42 -12.98 9.41
N LYS A 348 -5.08 -14.06 8.98
CA LYS A 348 -6.54 -14.25 9.18
C LYS A 348 -6.85 -15.02 10.46
N GLY A 349 -6.42 -14.47 11.59
CA GLY A 349 -6.72 -14.99 12.92
C GLY A 349 -7.48 -13.95 13.73
N GLU A 350 -8.59 -14.35 14.35
CA GLU A 350 -9.30 -13.51 15.31
C GLU A 350 -8.75 -13.75 16.72
N PRO A 351 -8.35 -12.69 17.46
CA PRO A 351 -7.81 -12.85 18.80
C PRO A 351 -8.91 -13.24 19.79
N GLU A 352 -8.74 -14.38 20.45
CA GLU A 352 -9.52 -14.82 21.60
C GLU A 352 -8.70 -14.60 22.89
N PRO A 353 -9.08 -13.64 23.74
CA PRO A 353 -8.35 -13.36 24.96
C PRO A 353 -8.49 -14.51 25.95
N TYR A 354 -7.37 -14.96 26.53
CA TYR A 354 -7.34 -15.89 27.66
C TYR A 354 -6.47 -15.32 28.78
N THR A 355 -6.81 -15.66 30.03
CA THR A 355 -6.02 -15.25 31.19
C THR A 355 -5.18 -16.43 31.68
N TYR A 356 -3.91 -16.16 32.00
CA TYR A 356 -3.05 -17.11 32.67
C TYR A 356 -2.23 -16.42 33.76
N THR A 357 -1.93 -17.17 34.81
CA THR A 357 -1.21 -16.66 35.97
C THR A 357 0.28 -16.89 35.79
N VAL A 358 1.07 -15.82 35.81
CA VAL A 358 2.53 -15.88 35.81
C VAL A 358 3.03 -15.54 37.20
N LYS A 359 3.98 -16.33 37.70
CA LYS A 359 4.66 -16.06 38.97
C LYS A 359 5.76 -15.03 38.74
N ASP A 360 5.56 -13.82 39.24
CA ASP A 360 6.54 -12.76 39.20
C ASP A 360 7.37 -12.72 40.49
N THR A 361 8.68 -12.62 40.37
CA THR A 361 9.60 -12.70 41.51
C THR A 361 10.14 -11.31 41.83
N VAL A 362 9.74 -10.76 42.97
CA VAL A 362 10.24 -9.46 43.44
C VAL A 362 11.56 -9.68 44.18
N PHE A 363 12.65 -9.16 43.64
CA PHE A 363 13.97 -9.20 44.28
C PHE A 363 14.13 -8.01 45.24
N VAL A 364 14.69 -8.26 46.42
CA VAL A 364 15.22 -7.22 47.30
C VAL A 364 16.73 -7.35 47.34
N GLU A 365 17.39 -6.21 47.18
CA GLU A 365 18.83 -6.11 47.35
C GLU A 365 19.12 -5.94 48.84
N ASP A 366 19.81 -6.92 49.41
CA ASP A 366 20.24 -6.86 50.80
C ASP A 366 21.76 -6.81 50.86
N THR A 367 22.29 -5.99 51.76
CA THR A 367 23.75 -5.79 51.91
C THR A 367 24.24 -6.67 53.04
N VAL A 368 24.91 -7.77 52.68
CA VAL A 368 25.55 -8.63 53.69
C VAL A 368 26.96 -8.12 53.93
N LYS A 369 27.24 -7.73 55.18
CA LYS A 369 28.58 -7.33 55.63
C LYS A 369 29.36 -8.59 56.00
N ILE A 370 30.41 -8.89 55.25
CA ILE A 370 31.33 -10.00 55.57
C ILE A 370 32.49 -9.39 56.37
N ILE A 371 32.67 -9.88 57.59
CA ILE A 371 33.80 -9.51 58.45
C ILE A 371 34.77 -10.69 58.43
N ASP A 372 35.84 -10.57 57.66
CA ASP A 372 36.92 -11.55 57.67
C ASP A 372 37.82 -11.32 58.89
N THR A 373 37.55 -12.04 59.98
CA THR A 373 38.41 -12.02 61.16
C THR A 373 39.52 -13.07 60.99
N ILE A 374 40.71 -12.64 60.58
CA ILE A 374 41.90 -13.49 60.60
C ILE A 374 42.53 -13.39 62.00
N PHE A 375 42.53 -14.49 62.75
CA PHE A 375 43.25 -14.57 64.02
C PHE A 375 44.75 -14.80 63.75
N VAL A 376 45.57 -13.80 64.03
CA VAL A 376 47.03 -13.94 64.11
C VAL A 376 47.44 -13.66 65.56
N ASN A 377 47.89 -14.70 66.27
CA ASN A 377 48.53 -14.73 67.58
C ASN A 377 48.31 -13.50 68.49
N ASP A 378 47.29 -13.59 69.36
CA ASP A 378 47.13 -12.92 70.67
C ASP A 378 47.55 -11.44 70.82
N SER A 379 47.56 -10.62 69.77
CA SER A 379 47.87 -9.19 69.89
C SER A 379 47.20 -8.35 68.80
N ILE A 380 46.10 -7.70 69.20
CA ILE A 380 45.34 -6.63 68.52
C ILE A 380 44.68 -7.05 67.18
N PRO A 381 43.34 -7.00 67.06
CA PRO A 381 42.68 -7.30 65.79
C PRO A 381 42.94 -6.16 64.79
N TYR A 382 43.66 -6.47 63.71
CA TYR A 382 43.66 -5.65 62.50
C TYR A 382 42.34 -5.87 61.76
N THR A 383 41.46 -4.85 61.78
CA THR A 383 40.27 -4.81 60.92
C THR A 383 40.70 -4.51 59.49
N ASN A 384 40.72 -5.54 58.63
CA ASN A 384 40.81 -5.35 57.19
C ASN A 384 39.43 -4.99 56.61
N SER A 385 39.47 -4.13 55.60
CA SER A 385 38.37 -3.50 54.88
C SER A 385 37.04 -4.26 54.88
N ASP A 386 36.00 -3.59 55.36
CA ASP A 386 34.61 -3.99 55.19
C ASP A 386 34.29 -4.10 53.69
N SER A 387 34.23 -5.32 53.15
CA SER A 387 33.73 -5.54 51.79
C SER A 387 32.22 -5.82 51.85
N PHE A 388 31.42 -4.92 51.27
CA PHE A 388 29.98 -5.12 51.11
C PHE A 388 29.73 -5.84 49.79
N ARG A 389 29.02 -6.97 49.85
CA ARG A 389 28.56 -7.68 48.65
C ARG A 389 27.05 -7.53 48.56
N LEU A 390 26.56 -6.95 47.46
CA LEU A 390 25.14 -6.93 47.16
C LEU A 390 24.69 -8.36 46.87
N VAL A 391 23.73 -8.87 47.64
CA VAL A 391 23.11 -10.17 47.40
C VAL A 391 21.66 -9.93 47.04
N LYS A 392 21.24 -10.37 45.85
CA LYS A 392 19.83 -10.33 45.42
C LYS A 392 19.10 -11.51 46.06
N ASN A 393 18.22 -11.23 47.01
CA ASN A 393 17.35 -12.22 47.64
C ASN A 393 15.91 -12.07 47.12
N ILE A 394 15.21 -13.19 46.96
CA ILE A 394 13.79 -13.18 46.56
C ILE A 394 12.96 -12.77 47.77
N LYS A 395 12.20 -11.67 47.65
CA LYS A 395 11.35 -11.13 48.72
C LYS A 395 9.96 -11.76 48.73
N GLU A 396 9.35 -11.84 47.55
CA GLU A 396 7.96 -12.27 47.40
C GLU A 396 7.75 -12.80 45.97
N ILE A 397 6.94 -13.85 45.83
CA ILE A 397 6.50 -14.38 44.55
C ILE A 397 5.03 -14.02 44.42
N ASN A 398 4.71 -13.06 43.54
CA ASN A 398 3.36 -12.57 43.32
C ASN A 398 2.77 -13.22 42.06
N ASP A 399 1.54 -13.67 42.16
CA ASP A 399 0.77 -14.15 41.01
C ASP A 399 0.27 -12.94 40.22
N ARG A 400 0.80 -12.72 39.02
CA ARG A 400 0.36 -11.69 38.08
C ARG A 400 -0.54 -12.34 37.02
N GLU A 401 -1.78 -11.88 36.91
CA GLU A 401 -2.63 -12.24 35.77
C GLU A 401 -2.14 -11.51 34.52
N VAL A 402 -1.72 -12.28 33.52
CA VAL A 402 -1.36 -11.77 32.20
C VAL A 402 -2.45 -12.19 31.23
N GLN A 403 -2.91 -11.24 30.42
CA GLN A 403 -3.81 -11.52 29.30
C GLN A 403 -2.96 -11.99 28.12
N GLY A 404 -3.20 -13.20 27.67
CA GLY A 404 -2.69 -13.71 26.39
C GLY A 404 -3.80 -13.76 25.36
N TYR A 405 -3.42 -13.96 24.10
CA TYR A 405 -4.35 -14.16 22.99
C TYR A 405 -4.09 -15.51 22.33
N ASN A 406 -5.11 -16.34 22.24
CA ASN A 406 -5.12 -17.45 21.28
C ASN A 406 -5.74 -16.92 19.98
N TYR A 407 -5.35 -17.44 18.83
CA TYR A 407 -5.93 -16.99 17.58
C TYR A 407 -6.83 -18.07 16.96
N ILE A 408 -8.08 -17.71 16.68
CA ILE A 408 -8.98 -18.56 15.92
C ILE A 408 -8.73 -18.30 14.44
N TRP A 409 -8.03 -19.22 13.79
CA TRP A 409 -7.64 -19.08 12.39
C TRP A 409 -8.76 -19.44 11.41
N ASP A 410 -8.87 -18.68 10.31
CA ASP A 410 -9.71 -19.07 9.17
C ASP A 410 -9.26 -20.44 8.64
N ALA A 411 -10.15 -21.44 8.71
CA ALA A 411 -9.85 -22.79 8.26
C ALA A 411 -9.46 -22.83 6.77
N GLY A 412 -10.06 -21.94 5.96
CA GLY A 412 -9.72 -21.77 4.55
C GLY A 412 -8.33 -21.20 4.33
N TYR A 413 -7.81 -20.43 5.28
CA TYR A 413 -6.48 -19.83 5.27
C TYR A 413 -5.41 -20.83 5.70
N LEU A 414 -5.58 -21.49 6.84
CA LEU A 414 -4.66 -22.56 7.31
C LEU A 414 -4.49 -23.66 6.26
N LYS A 415 -5.59 -24.09 5.64
CA LYS A 415 -5.56 -25.11 4.59
C LYS A 415 -4.68 -24.72 3.40
N ARG A 416 -4.50 -23.41 3.11
CA ARG A 416 -3.61 -22.97 2.01
C ARG A 416 -2.15 -23.28 2.34
N PHE A 417 -1.72 -23.03 3.57
CA PHE A 417 -0.35 -23.31 4.01
C PHE A 417 -0.09 -24.81 4.02
N ILE A 418 -0.94 -25.56 4.74
CA ILE A 418 -0.82 -27.01 4.88
C ILE A 418 -0.78 -27.70 3.51
N LYS A 419 -1.65 -27.27 2.57
CA LYS A 419 -1.77 -27.92 1.26
C LYS A 419 -0.68 -27.50 0.26
N TYR A 420 -0.31 -26.22 0.21
CA TYR A 420 0.50 -25.69 -0.89
C TYR A 420 1.89 -25.19 -0.48
N ILE A 421 2.05 -24.69 0.74
CA ILE A 421 3.30 -24.06 1.20
C ILE A 421 4.16 -25.06 1.96
N ASN A 422 3.60 -25.71 2.99
CA ASN A 422 4.33 -26.64 3.87
C ASN A 422 5.09 -27.73 3.10
N PRO A 423 4.54 -28.37 2.04
CA PRO A 423 5.28 -29.40 1.30
C PRO A 423 6.57 -28.87 0.67
N VAL A 424 6.53 -27.67 0.07
CA VAL A 424 7.71 -27.05 -0.55
C VAL A 424 8.71 -26.60 0.51
N VAL A 425 8.22 -26.02 1.60
CA VAL A 425 9.07 -25.58 2.73
C VAL A 425 9.80 -26.75 3.38
N ALA A 426 9.11 -27.87 3.60
CA ALA A 426 9.72 -29.08 4.17
C ALA A 426 10.85 -29.60 3.27
N GLN A 427 10.62 -29.69 1.96
CA GLN A 427 11.64 -30.13 1.00
C GLN A 427 12.81 -29.14 0.88
N ALA A 428 12.52 -27.83 0.87
CA ALA A 428 13.55 -26.80 0.87
C ALA A 428 14.46 -26.91 2.11
N LYS A 429 13.88 -27.08 3.31
CA LYS A 429 14.64 -27.31 4.54
C LYS A 429 15.50 -28.59 4.47
N MET A 430 14.95 -29.69 3.94
CA MET A 430 15.71 -30.93 3.76
C MET A 430 16.90 -30.78 2.80
N ASN A 431 16.79 -29.89 1.81
CA ASN A 431 17.86 -29.56 0.87
C ASN A 431 18.80 -28.44 1.38
N GLY A 432 18.66 -28.00 2.64
CA GLY A 432 19.50 -26.97 3.25
C GLY A 432 19.23 -25.56 2.74
N ILE A 433 18.10 -25.31 2.08
CA ILE A 433 17.72 -23.98 1.59
C ILE A 433 17.07 -23.19 2.73
N LYS A 434 17.50 -21.95 2.94
CA LYS A 434 16.92 -21.06 3.96
C LYS A 434 15.48 -20.72 3.57
N VAL A 435 14.57 -20.80 4.53
CA VAL A 435 13.16 -20.43 4.37
C VAL A 435 12.75 -19.52 5.50
N ILE A 436 12.09 -18.41 5.19
CA ILE A 436 11.57 -17.44 6.16
C ILE A 436 10.12 -17.09 5.84
N ALA A 437 9.37 -16.61 6.83
CA ALA A 437 8.05 -16.00 6.65
C ALA A 437 8.09 -14.51 6.94
N LEU A 438 7.40 -13.72 6.12
CA LEU A 438 7.16 -12.30 6.33
C LEU A 438 5.66 -12.07 6.52
N ALA A 439 5.26 -11.49 7.64
CA ALA A 439 3.87 -11.22 7.97
C ALA A 439 3.72 -10.02 8.92
N PRO A 440 2.65 -9.20 8.80
CA PRO A 440 2.37 -8.15 9.77
C PRO A 440 1.79 -8.82 11.01
N SER A 441 2.64 -9.14 11.99
CA SER A 441 2.30 -10.03 13.09
C SER A 441 3.05 -9.67 14.35
N THR A 442 2.50 -10.06 15.50
CA THR A 442 3.22 -10.09 16.77
C THR A 442 3.85 -11.46 16.96
N LYS A 443 4.80 -11.57 17.90
CA LYS A 443 5.41 -12.86 18.26
C LYS A 443 4.37 -13.91 18.67
N GLU A 444 3.44 -13.51 19.54
CA GLU A 444 2.35 -14.38 20.02
C GLU A 444 1.50 -14.93 18.87
N MET A 445 1.14 -14.05 17.92
CA MET A 445 0.37 -14.44 16.73
C MET A 445 1.15 -15.40 15.83
N ALA A 446 2.44 -15.18 15.64
CA ALA A 446 3.26 -16.05 14.82
C ALA A 446 3.49 -17.41 15.48
N ASP A 447 3.78 -17.44 16.78
CA ASP A 447 3.99 -18.69 17.53
C ASP A 447 2.72 -19.57 17.51
N ASP A 448 1.54 -18.96 17.72
CA ASP A 448 0.26 -19.65 17.64
C ASP A 448 -0.02 -20.14 16.21
N PHE A 449 0.28 -19.32 15.19
CA PHE A 449 0.14 -19.72 13.80
C PHE A 449 1.06 -20.91 13.43
N VAL A 450 2.31 -20.92 13.90
CA VAL A 450 3.25 -22.02 13.67
C VAL A 450 2.72 -23.32 14.26
N LYS A 451 2.17 -23.27 15.47
CA LYS A 451 1.57 -24.42 16.16
C LYS A 451 0.41 -25.03 15.36
N ASP A 452 -0.48 -24.21 14.83
CA ASP A 452 -1.69 -24.69 14.14
C ASP A 452 -1.45 -24.99 12.65
N SER A 453 -0.53 -24.28 12.00
CA SER A 453 -0.20 -24.51 10.60
C SER A 453 0.88 -25.58 10.38
N GLY A 454 1.71 -25.87 11.40
CA GLY A 454 2.90 -26.72 11.29
C GLY A 454 4.05 -26.11 10.48
N LEU A 455 4.01 -24.80 10.20
CA LEU A 455 5.02 -24.10 9.41
C LEU A 455 6.21 -23.67 10.29
N GLU A 456 7.05 -24.62 10.67
CA GLU A 456 8.22 -24.38 11.55
C GLU A 456 9.37 -23.64 10.82
N ILE A 457 9.22 -22.34 10.61
CA ILE A 457 10.24 -21.44 10.03
C ILE A 457 10.33 -20.13 10.81
N PRO A 458 11.43 -19.37 10.72
CA PRO A 458 11.52 -18.04 11.31
C PRO A 458 10.50 -17.09 10.68
N PHE A 459 9.77 -16.36 11.52
CA PHE A 459 8.86 -15.28 11.11
C PHE A 459 9.50 -13.92 11.41
N TYR A 460 9.28 -12.98 10.49
CA TYR A 460 9.67 -11.58 10.64
C TYR A 460 8.46 -10.68 10.40
N ASN A 461 8.43 -9.59 11.16
CA ASN A 461 7.44 -8.54 11.00
C ASN A 461 7.82 -7.62 9.83
N VAL A 462 6.84 -7.34 8.98
CA VAL A 462 6.95 -6.40 7.86
C VAL A 462 5.61 -5.72 7.69
N ASP A 463 5.62 -4.44 7.32
CA ASP A 463 4.43 -3.66 7.01
C ASP A 463 3.52 -4.32 5.95
N ASP A 464 2.21 -4.26 6.16
CA ASP A 464 1.24 -4.99 5.34
C ASP A 464 1.12 -4.42 3.92
N ILE A 465 1.28 -3.10 3.75
CA ILE A 465 1.29 -2.44 2.44
C ILE A 465 2.51 -2.93 1.65
N THR A 466 3.68 -2.96 2.29
CA THR A 466 4.91 -3.48 1.67
C THR A 466 4.75 -4.93 1.22
N LEU A 467 4.16 -5.79 2.05
CA LEU A 467 3.89 -7.19 1.70
C LEU A 467 2.91 -7.34 0.53
N LYS A 468 1.84 -6.52 0.50
CA LYS A 468 0.90 -6.46 -0.64
C LYS A 468 1.60 -6.03 -1.93
N THR A 469 2.65 -5.22 -1.85
CA THR A 469 3.46 -4.80 -2.99
C THR A 469 4.43 -5.88 -3.47
N ILE A 470 5.02 -6.67 -2.55
CA ILE A 470 5.90 -7.79 -2.90
C ILE A 470 5.17 -8.83 -3.76
N VAL A 471 4.00 -9.30 -3.31
CA VAL A 471 3.24 -10.35 -4.03
C VAL A 471 1.73 -10.22 -3.82
N ARG A 472 0.96 -10.28 -4.92
CA ARG A 472 -0.51 -10.28 -4.91
C ARG A 472 -1.05 -11.69 -4.61
N SER A 473 -0.63 -12.25 -3.48
CA SER A 473 -1.14 -13.53 -2.99
C SER A 473 -1.00 -13.63 -1.48
N ASN A 474 -1.99 -14.23 -0.83
CA ASN A 474 -1.98 -14.43 0.61
C ASN A 474 -2.39 -15.88 0.98
N PRO A 475 -1.43 -16.78 1.24
CA PRO A 475 0.03 -16.56 1.15
C PRO A 475 0.56 -16.52 -0.28
N GLY A 476 1.72 -15.92 -0.49
CA GLY A 476 2.53 -16.02 -1.70
C GLY A 476 3.90 -16.63 -1.40
N LEU A 477 4.54 -17.24 -2.40
CA LEU A 477 5.90 -17.75 -2.29
C LEU A 477 6.83 -16.94 -3.21
N VAL A 478 7.96 -16.50 -2.68
CA VAL A 478 8.98 -15.76 -3.42
C VAL A 478 10.31 -16.50 -3.31
N LEU A 479 10.98 -16.72 -4.43
CA LEU A 479 12.34 -17.23 -4.51
C LEU A 479 13.27 -16.07 -4.81
N MET A 480 14.26 -15.87 -3.95
CA MET A 480 15.25 -14.81 -4.07
C MET A 480 16.67 -15.38 -3.97
N LYS A 481 17.64 -14.72 -4.60
CA LYS A 481 19.07 -15.03 -4.49
C LYS A 481 19.88 -13.75 -4.56
N ASN A 482 20.73 -13.49 -3.56
CA ASN A 482 21.58 -12.29 -3.50
C ASN A 482 20.79 -10.99 -3.80
N GLY A 483 19.61 -10.85 -3.19
CA GLY A 483 18.73 -9.69 -3.36
C GLY A 483 17.93 -9.66 -4.66
N ILE A 484 18.13 -10.60 -5.58
CA ILE A 484 17.42 -10.68 -6.86
C ILE A 484 16.19 -11.57 -6.73
N ILE A 485 15.01 -11.04 -7.05
CA ILE A 485 13.76 -11.82 -7.11
C ILE A 485 13.82 -12.70 -8.35
N ILE A 486 14.00 -14.00 -8.16
CA ILE A 486 14.08 -14.98 -9.26
C ILE A 486 12.68 -15.31 -9.75
N LYS A 487 11.77 -15.63 -8.82
CA LYS A 487 10.41 -16.07 -9.17
C LYS A 487 9.42 -15.83 -8.04
N LYS A 488 8.15 -15.63 -8.40
CA LYS A 488 7.03 -15.50 -7.47
C LYS A 488 5.89 -16.41 -7.87
N TRP A 489 5.20 -16.96 -6.87
CA TRP A 489 4.05 -17.83 -7.08
C TRP A 489 2.86 -17.42 -6.21
N HIS A 490 1.69 -17.42 -6.82
CA HIS A 490 0.42 -17.45 -6.10
C HIS A 490 0.28 -18.83 -5.43
N TYR A 491 -0.25 -18.93 -4.20
CA TYR A 491 -0.29 -20.23 -3.47
C TYR A 491 -0.89 -21.40 -4.27
N LYS A 492 -1.92 -21.15 -5.10
CA LYS A 492 -2.55 -22.17 -5.97
C LYS A 492 -1.66 -22.70 -7.10
N LYS A 493 -0.57 -22.00 -7.40
CA LYS A 493 0.33 -22.22 -8.54
C LYS A 493 1.78 -22.47 -8.10
N VAL A 494 2.00 -22.69 -6.82
CA VAL A 494 3.29 -23.14 -6.30
C VAL A 494 3.55 -24.54 -6.88
N PRO A 495 4.63 -24.74 -7.66
CA PRO A 495 5.01 -26.06 -8.16
C PRO A 495 5.55 -26.93 -7.01
N ASP A 496 5.70 -28.23 -7.26
CA ASP A 496 6.49 -29.06 -6.35
C ASP A 496 7.97 -28.62 -6.35
N PHE A 497 8.67 -29.02 -5.29
CA PHE A 497 10.05 -28.60 -5.07
C PHE A 497 11.00 -29.09 -6.18
N GLU A 498 10.80 -30.30 -6.71
CA GLU A 498 11.64 -30.85 -7.78
C GLU A 498 11.49 -30.05 -9.08
N THR A 499 10.26 -29.68 -9.44
CA THR A 499 10.00 -28.80 -10.59
C THR A 499 10.66 -27.43 -10.42
N ILE A 500 10.70 -26.89 -9.19
CA ILE A 500 11.41 -25.62 -8.92
C ILE A 500 12.92 -25.80 -9.06
N LYS A 501 13.47 -26.95 -8.67
CA LYS A 501 14.91 -27.24 -8.73
C LYS A 501 15.41 -27.48 -10.17
N GLU A 502 14.55 -28.01 -11.04
CA GLU A 502 14.87 -28.27 -12.46
C GLU A 502 14.93 -27.00 -13.32
N ASN A 503 14.21 -25.94 -12.94
CA ASN A 503 14.10 -24.67 -13.68
C ASN A 503 14.96 -23.58 -13.05
#